data_AF-A0A1V0QVC9-F1
#
_entry.id   AF-A0A1V0QVC9-F1
#
_cell.length_a   1.000
_cell.length_b   1.000
_cell.length_c   1.000
_cell.angle_alpha   90.00
_cell.angle_beta   90.00
_cell.angle_gamma   90.00
#
_symmetry.space_group_name_H-M   'P 1'
#
loop_
_entity.id
_entity.type
_entity.pdbx_description
1 polymer ?
#
loop_
_entity_poly.entity_id
_entity_poly.type
_entity_poly.pdbx_seq_one_letter_code
_entity_poly.pdbx_strand_id
1 'polypeptide(L)'
;MEGTRSITPLRGRVGMRWTGMRGCAQTAVAPYAVRARPGAPVTAPPAWSDLDDPDLTARRWTLATVDGLLKGQARAGPASASLPRDGRGVLTALIRDEAGQTP
;
A
#
# COMPACT_ATOMS: atom_id res chain seq x y z
N MET A 1 -29.08 12.76 5.35
CA MET A 1 -28.09 11.69 5.66
C MET A 1 -26.71 12.24 5.32
N GLU A 2 -26.17 13.07 6.21
CA GLU A 2 -24.96 13.85 5.96
C GLU A 2 -23.78 13.19 6.69
N GLY A 3 -23.09 12.28 6.00
CA GLY A 3 -21.85 11.70 6.50
C GLY A 3 -20.74 12.74 6.38
N THR A 4 -20.33 13.32 7.51
CA THR A 4 -19.23 14.28 7.60
C THR A 4 -17.95 13.65 7.05
N ARG A 5 -17.55 14.06 5.85
CA ARG A 5 -16.31 13.65 5.16
C ARG A 5 -15.13 14.51 5.60
N SER A 6 -15.13 14.99 6.84
CA SER A 6 -14.15 15.96 7.29
C SER A 6 -12.79 15.29 7.44
N ILE A 7 -11.80 15.85 6.73
CA ILE A 7 -10.38 15.54 6.93
C ILE A 7 -9.90 16.42 8.10
N THR A 8 -10.60 16.40 9.22
CA THR A 8 -10.10 17.09 10.42
C THR A 8 -9.01 16.19 11.01
N PRO A 9 -7.77 16.66 11.15
CA PRO A 9 -6.72 15.85 11.72
C PRO A 9 -7.07 15.53 13.17
N LEU A 10 -7.44 14.28 13.43
CA LEU A 10 -7.54 13.73 14.77
C LEU A 10 -6.11 13.62 15.30
N ARG A 11 -5.71 14.51 16.21
CA ARG A 11 -4.37 14.52 16.81
C ARG A 11 -3.96 13.10 17.22
N GLY A 12 -2.82 12.64 16.69
CA GLY A 12 -2.22 11.34 17.06
C GLY A 12 -2.90 10.09 16.50
N ARG A 13 -3.84 10.20 15.53
CA ARG A 13 -4.48 9.02 14.92
C ARG A 13 -4.25 8.97 13.41
N VAL A 14 -4.00 7.78 12.90
CA VAL A 14 -3.98 7.51 11.45
C VAL A 14 -5.42 7.22 11.00
N GLY A 15 -5.94 8.05 10.10
CA GLY A 15 -7.25 7.82 9.51
C GLY A 15 -7.21 6.69 8.49
N MET A 16 -7.77 5.54 8.83
CA MET A 16 -7.98 4.45 7.89
C MET A 16 -9.20 4.75 7.02
N ARG A 17 -8.97 5.02 5.73
CA ARG A 17 -10.06 5.25 4.79
C ARG A 17 -10.67 3.92 4.38
N TRP A 18 -11.69 3.50 5.10
CA TRP A 18 -12.45 2.28 4.79
C TRP A 18 -13.46 2.49 3.65
N THR A 19 -14.19 3.60 3.68
CA THR A 19 -15.29 3.85 2.74
C THR A 19 -14.84 4.55 1.46
N GLY A 20 -15.28 4.00 0.33
CA GLY A 20 -15.18 4.62 -0.98
C GLY A 20 -13.82 4.52 -1.67
N MET A 21 -12.79 3.87 -1.11
CA MET A 21 -11.57 3.54 -1.88
C MET A 21 -11.75 2.25 -2.70
N ARG A 22 -12.57 1.32 -2.21
CA ARG A 22 -12.89 0.05 -2.87
C ARG A 22 -14.04 0.16 -3.89
N GLY A 23 -14.53 1.37 -4.15
CA GLY A 23 -15.66 1.61 -5.06
C GLY A 23 -15.25 1.74 -6.52
N CYS A 24 -16.22 1.66 -7.43
CA CYS A 24 -16.00 1.87 -8.86
C CYS A 24 -15.56 3.30 -9.17
N ALA A 25 -14.82 3.48 -10.28
CA ALA A 25 -14.30 4.76 -10.76
C ALA A 25 -13.31 5.50 -9.83
N GLN A 26 -12.78 4.79 -8.83
CA GLN A 26 -11.76 5.35 -7.93
C GLN A 26 -10.36 5.16 -8.49
N THR A 27 -9.51 6.17 -8.29
CA THR A 27 -8.13 6.16 -8.78
C THR A 27 -7.14 5.95 -7.64
N ALA A 28 -6.15 5.09 -7.89
CA ALA A 28 -4.99 4.89 -7.05
C ALA A 28 -3.73 5.22 -7.86
N VAL A 29 -2.67 5.69 -7.19
CA VAL A 29 -1.38 5.87 -7.87
C VAL A 29 -0.76 4.49 -8.09
N ALA A 30 -0.37 4.20 -9.33
CA ALA A 30 0.23 2.92 -9.68
C ALA A 30 1.57 2.70 -8.94
N PRO A 31 1.93 1.44 -8.61
CA PRO A 31 3.26 1.11 -8.12
C PRO A 31 4.34 1.60 -9.08
N TYR A 32 5.46 2.09 -8.53
CA TYR A 32 6.59 2.67 -9.26
C TYR A 32 6.29 3.95 -10.05
N ALA A 33 5.07 4.49 -9.97
CA ALA A 33 4.78 5.79 -10.59
C ALA A 33 5.47 6.93 -9.82
N VAL A 34 6.05 7.86 -10.58
CA VAL A 34 6.63 9.12 -10.07
C VAL A 34 5.50 10.09 -9.74
N ARG A 35 5.58 10.74 -8.58
CA ARG A 35 4.63 11.78 -8.17
C ARG A 35 5.18 13.17 -8.48
N ALA A 36 4.31 14.04 -8.98
CA ALA A 36 4.60 15.46 -9.25
C ALA A 36 4.76 16.25 -7.94
N ARG A 37 5.84 15.98 -7.20
CA ARG A 37 6.23 16.65 -5.96
C ARG A 37 7.74 16.95 -6.02
N PRO A 38 8.23 17.99 -5.31
CA PRO A 38 9.66 18.27 -5.23
C PRO A 38 10.44 17.02 -4.82
N GLY A 39 11.57 16.79 -5.50
CA GLY A 39 12.41 15.60 -5.32
C GLY A 39 11.93 14.34 -6.07
N ALA A 40 10.89 14.43 -6.91
CA ALA A 40 10.38 13.33 -7.74
C ALA A 40 10.22 11.98 -6.99
N PRO A 41 9.42 11.92 -5.90
CA PRO A 41 9.23 10.70 -5.13
C PRO A 41 8.48 9.64 -5.92
N VAL A 42 8.89 8.39 -5.75
CA VAL A 42 8.32 7.21 -6.43
C VAL A 42 7.41 6.43 -5.47
N THR A 43 6.31 5.89 -5.98
CA THR A 43 5.41 5.01 -5.21
C THR A 43 5.99 3.59 -5.13
N ALA A 44 7.07 3.44 -4.37
CA ALA A 44 7.73 2.17 -4.17
C ALA A 44 6.91 1.23 -3.27
N PRO A 45 6.70 -0.04 -3.65
CA PRO A 45 6.21 -1.07 -2.73
C PRO A 45 7.38 -1.56 -1.85
N PRO A 46 7.43 -1.22 -0.54
CA PRO A 46 8.51 -1.67 0.33
C PRO A 46 8.49 -3.19 0.52
N ALA A 47 9.63 -3.78 0.86
CA ALA A 47 9.66 -5.14 1.40
C ALA A 47 9.13 -5.15 2.84
N TRP A 48 8.71 -6.32 3.33
CA TRP A 48 8.23 -6.46 4.71
C TRP A 48 9.30 -6.06 5.75
N SER A 49 10.56 -6.40 5.48
CA SER A 49 11.71 -6.03 6.32
C SER A 49 11.96 -4.53 6.38
N ASP A 50 11.52 -3.77 5.37
CA ASP A 50 11.73 -2.32 5.36
C ASP A 50 10.79 -1.61 6.34
N LEU A 51 9.69 -2.25 6.76
CA LEU A 51 8.72 -1.67 7.68
C LEU A 51 9.27 -1.54 9.11
N ASP A 52 10.31 -2.29 9.44
CA ASP A 52 10.98 -2.21 10.74
C ASP A 52 11.94 -1.01 10.84
N ASP A 53 12.23 -0.33 9.72
CA ASP A 53 13.09 0.86 9.69
C ASP A 53 12.33 2.09 10.25
N PRO A 54 12.77 2.67 11.39
CA PRO A 54 12.14 3.86 11.97
C PRO A 54 12.26 5.10 11.10
N ASP A 55 13.23 5.16 10.19
CA ASP A 55 13.43 6.27 9.25
C ASP A 55 12.65 6.07 7.94
N LEU A 56 11.84 5.01 7.83
CA LEU A 56 11.00 4.78 6.67
C LEU A 56 9.94 5.89 6.55
N THR A 57 9.95 6.57 5.40
CA THR A 57 8.96 7.59 5.07
C THR A 57 8.32 7.33 3.71
N ALA A 58 7.11 7.87 3.52
CA ALA A 58 6.38 7.79 2.25
C ALA A 58 7.11 8.42 1.04
N ARG A 59 8.23 9.13 1.26
CA ARG A 59 9.06 9.75 0.22
C ARG A 59 10.50 9.22 0.21
N ARG A 60 10.76 8.08 0.85
CA ARG A 60 12.10 7.50 0.96
C ARG A 60 12.77 7.31 -0.40
N TRP A 61 12.01 6.85 -1.39
CA TRP A 61 12.52 6.59 -2.73
C TRP A 61 12.11 7.69 -3.70
N THR A 62 13.09 8.14 -4.47
CA THR A 62 12.95 9.13 -5.53
C THR A 62 13.38 8.54 -6.85
N LEU A 63 13.10 9.25 -7.95
CA LEU A 63 13.58 8.84 -9.27
C LEU A 63 15.10 8.67 -9.31
N ALA A 64 15.84 9.43 -8.50
CA ALA A 64 17.30 9.35 -8.40
C ALA A 64 17.82 8.20 -7.53
N THR A 65 17.00 7.63 -6.64
CA THR A 65 17.40 6.59 -5.68
C THR A 65 16.71 5.25 -5.88
N VAL A 66 15.83 5.15 -6.89
CA VAL A 66 15.04 3.95 -7.17
C VAL A 66 15.90 2.75 -7.58
N ASP A 67 17.11 2.96 -8.09
CA ASP A 67 18.02 1.86 -8.42
C ASP A 67 18.46 1.09 -7.17
N GLY A 68 18.71 1.79 -6.06
CA GLY A 68 19.08 1.19 -4.77
C GLY A 68 17.97 0.31 -4.21
N LEU A 69 16.71 0.75 -4.37
CA LEU A 69 15.53 -0.05 -4.05
C LEU A 69 15.50 -1.35 -4.85
N LEU A 70 15.60 -1.25 -6.18
CA LEU A 70 15.48 -2.42 -7.06
C LEU A 70 16.60 -3.44 -6.80
N LYS A 71 17.81 -2.98 -6.49
CA LYS A 71 18.92 -3.84 -6.08
C LYS A 71 18.64 -4.57 -4.76
N GLY A 72 18.08 -3.88 -3.77
CA GLY A 72 17.66 -4.49 -2.51
C GLY A 72 16.56 -5.54 -2.72
N GLN A 73 15.56 -5.21 -3.53
CA GLN A 73 14.45 -6.10 -3.86
C GLN A 73 14.85 -7.29 -4.73
N ALA A 74 15.91 -7.20 -5.55
CA ALA A 74 16.43 -8.35 -6.27
C ALA A 74 16.85 -9.49 -5.32
N ARG A 75 17.20 -9.15 -4.07
CA ARG A 75 17.59 -10.11 -3.04
C ARG A 75 16.45 -10.52 -2.11
N ALA A 76 15.63 -9.57 -1.68
CA ALA A 76 14.55 -9.82 -0.71
C ALA A 76 13.18 -10.11 -1.36
N GLY A 77 13.02 -9.77 -2.64
CA GLY A 77 11.73 -9.65 -3.32
C GLY A 77 10.96 -8.39 -2.88
N PRO A 78 10.19 -7.73 -3.78
CA PRO A 78 9.21 -6.74 -3.33
C PRO A 78 8.07 -7.45 -2.57
N ALA A 79 7.38 -6.76 -1.65
CA ALA A 79 6.21 -7.35 -0.99
C ALA A 79 5.10 -7.75 -1.99
N SER A 80 5.08 -7.16 -3.19
CA SER A 80 4.18 -7.58 -4.25
C SER A 80 4.51 -8.94 -4.87
N ALA A 81 5.71 -9.49 -4.66
CA ALA A 81 6.10 -10.80 -5.18
C ALA A 81 5.31 -11.95 -4.53
N SER A 82 4.86 -11.78 -3.28
CA SER A 82 3.99 -12.73 -2.60
C SER A 82 2.52 -12.58 -2.99
N LEU A 83 2.16 -11.66 -3.88
CA LEU A 83 0.77 -11.52 -4.30
C LEU A 83 0.37 -12.74 -5.15
N PRO A 84 -0.72 -13.42 -4.79
CA PRO A 84 -1.25 -14.51 -5.56
C PRO A 84 -1.63 -14.02 -6.95
N ARG A 85 -1.20 -14.77 -7.97
CA ARG A 85 -1.49 -14.43 -9.38
C ARG A 85 -2.88 -14.86 -9.82
N ASP A 86 -3.56 -15.67 -9.01
CA ASP A 86 -4.94 -16.06 -9.20
C ASP A 86 -5.85 -15.31 -8.23
N GLY A 87 -6.63 -14.36 -8.77
CA GLY A 87 -7.59 -13.58 -7.98
C GLY A 87 -8.79 -14.39 -7.49
N ARG A 88 -9.15 -15.52 -8.13
CA ARG A 88 -10.28 -16.35 -7.69
C ARG A 88 -9.92 -17.20 -6.48
N GLY A 89 -8.71 -17.76 -6.46
CA GLY A 89 -8.20 -18.51 -5.31
C GLY A 89 -8.21 -17.71 -4.01
N VAL A 90 -7.86 -16.42 -4.06
CA VAL A 90 -7.91 -15.52 -2.88
C VAL A 90 -9.32 -15.32 -2.38
N LEU A 91 -10.27 -15.06 -3.28
CA LEU A 91 -11.66 -14.85 -2.90
C LEU A 91 -12.23 -16.11 -2.24
N THR A 92 -11.94 -17.28 -2.79
CA THR A 92 -12.35 -18.56 -2.20
C THR A 92 -11.70 -18.80 -0.85
N ALA A 93 -10.42 -18.49 -0.69
CA ALA A 93 -9.71 -18.64 0.58
C ALA A 93 -10.30 -17.72 1.67
N LEU A 94 -10.54 -16.45 1.35
CA LEU A 94 -11.16 -15.49 2.28
C LEU A 94 -12.57 -15.91 2.70
N ILE A 95 -13.40 -16.38 1.76
CA ILE A 95 -14.75 -16.86 2.09
C ILE A 95 -14.69 -18.08 3.02
N ARG A 96 -13.70 -18.98 2.85
CA ARG A 96 -13.50 -20.14 3.72
C ARG A 96 -12.99 -19.76 5.11
N ASP A 97 -12.09 -18.80 5.19
CA ASP A 97 -11.54 -18.28 6.46
C ASP A 97 -12.65 -17.67 7.32
N GLU A 98 -13.47 -16.80 6.72
CA GLU A 98 -14.64 -16.19 7.37
C GLU A 98 -15.69 -17.23 7.78
N ALA A 99 -15.86 -18.31 7.01
CA ALA A 99 -16.78 -19.40 7.36
C ALA A 99 -16.23 -20.36 8.44
N GLY A 100 -14.91 -20.44 8.61
CA GLY A 100 -14.24 -21.21 9.66
C GLY A 100 -14.14 -20.47 10.99
N GLN A 101 -14.25 -19.14 10.96
CA GLN A 101 -14.29 -18.27 12.14
C GLN A 101 -15.75 -18.17 12.69
N THR A 102 -16.31 -19.27 13.16
CA THR A 102 -17.55 -19.22 13.97
C THR A 102 -17.17 -18.86 15.41
N PRO A 103 -17.87 -17.93 16.12
CA PRO A 103 -17.56 -17.61 17.51
C PRO A 103 -17.72 -18.81 18.45
#